data_AF-A0A528KHU4-F1
#
_entry.id   AF-A0A528KHU4-F1
#
_cell.length_a   1.000
_cell.length_b   1.000
_cell.length_c   1.000
_cell.angle_alpha   90.00
_cell.angle_beta   90.00
_cell.angle_gamma   90.00
#
_symmetry.space_group_name_H-M   'P 1'
#
loop_
_entity.id
_entity.type
_entity.pdbx_description
1 polymer ?
#
loop_
_entity_poly.entity_id
_entity_poly.type
_entity_poly.pdbx_seq_one_letter_code
_entity_poly.pdbx_strand_id
1 'polypeptide(L)'
;LQLDVLKERLNIEYTLPVDFEMSRFSVCRWISAEDKAEVQRFIESHRGDIARDLDNDPVFLAQHAFSLNYEVERWKAIRFTAVKDYQVRDKAA
;
A
#
# COMPACT_ATOMS: atom_id res chain seq x y z
N LEU A 1 0.14 2.99 20.10
CA LEU A 1 -0.08 1.57 20.48
C LEU A 1 0.61 0.59 19.53
N GLN A 2 0.23 0.49 18.24
CA GLN A 2 0.83 -0.52 17.35
C GLN A 2 2.31 -0.25 17.01
N LEU A 3 2.68 1.00 16.71
CA LEU A 3 4.08 1.37 16.43
C LEU A 3 4.97 1.21 17.66
N ASP A 4 4.46 1.54 18.85
CA ASP A 4 5.18 1.37 20.12
C ASP A 4 5.44 -0.12 20.40
N VAL A 5 4.44 -0.98 20.16
CA VAL A 5 4.58 -2.44 20.28
C VAL A 5 5.62 -2.97 19.28
N LEU A 6 5.64 -2.47 18.05
CA LEU A 6 6.64 -2.87 17.06
C LEU A 6 8.06 -2.49 17.50
N LYS A 7 8.26 -1.26 17.96
CA LYS A 7 9.56 -0.78 18.48
C LYS A 7 10.05 -1.63 19.64
N GLU A 8 9.17 -1.94 20.60
CA GLU A 8 9.51 -2.75 21.76
C GLU A 8 9.87 -4.19 21.37
N ARG A 9 9.09 -4.82 20.49
CA ARG A 9 9.37 -6.18 20.00
C ARG A 9 10.71 -6.27 19.26
N LEU A 10 11.01 -5.30 18.39
CA LEU A 10 12.29 -5.26 17.68
C LEU A 10 13.48 -5.13 18.64
N ASN A 11 13.33 -4.34 19.70
CA ASN A 11 14.34 -4.22 20.73
C ASN A 11 14.52 -5.51 21.53
N ILE A 12 13.43 -6.12 22.03
CA ILE A 12 13.49 -7.34 22.87
C ILE A 12 13.92 -8.57 22.07
N GLU A 13 13.31 -8.81 20.91
CA GLU A 13 13.49 -10.07 20.15
C GLU A 13 14.76 -10.05 19.30
N TYR A 14 15.20 -8.87 18.85
CA TYR A 14 16.29 -8.73 17.88
C TYR A 14 17.42 -7.81 18.34
N THR A 15 17.34 -7.20 19.53
CA THR A 15 18.32 -6.18 20.01
C THR A 15 18.51 -5.06 18.97
N LEU A 16 17.44 -4.74 18.22
CA LEU A 16 17.49 -3.76 17.14
C LEU A 16 16.82 -2.46 17.59
N PRO A 17 17.59 -1.43 17.97
CA PRO A 17 17.03 -0.12 18.28
C PRO A 17 16.53 0.55 17.00
N VAL A 18 15.26 0.94 16.99
CA VAL A 18 14.61 1.60 15.84
C VAL A 18 13.87 2.86 16.26
N ASP A 19 13.64 3.76 15.31
CA ASP A 19 12.75 4.90 15.48
C ASP A 19 11.92 5.17 14.21
N PHE A 20 10.94 6.06 14.32
CA PHE A 20 10.03 6.39 13.22
C PHE A 20 10.10 7.86 12.83
N GLU A 21 9.93 8.12 11.54
CA GLU A 21 9.79 9.47 10.98
C GLU A 21 8.35 9.70 10.52
N MET A 22 7.95 10.97 10.47
CA MET A 22 6.62 11.34 9.99
C MET A 22 6.50 11.05 8.49
N SER A 23 5.51 10.24 8.13
CA SER A 23 5.16 9.97 6.73
C SER A 23 4.52 11.20 6.09
N ARG A 24 4.86 11.45 4.82
CA ARG A 24 4.15 12.42 3.97
C ARG A 24 2.79 11.93 3.46
N PHE A 25 2.48 10.66 3.69
CA PHE A 25 1.27 9.99 3.20
C PHE A 25 0.30 9.72 4.34
N SER A 26 -1.00 9.92 4.09
CA SER A 26 -2.05 9.66 5.07
C SER A 26 -3.09 8.62 4.60
N VAL A 27 -3.06 8.23 3.32
CA VAL A 27 -4.00 7.25 2.75
C VAL A 27 -3.25 6.26 1.88
N CYS A 28 -3.54 4.97 2.04
CA CYS A 28 -3.03 3.91 1.16
C CYS A 28 -4.17 3.12 0.52
N ARG A 29 -3.97 2.65 -0.72
CA ARG A 29 -4.90 1.78 -1.43
C ARG A 29 -4.14 0.72 -2.21
N TRP A 30 -4.59 -0.53 -2.14
CA TRP A 30 -4.15 -1.52 -3.11
C TRP A 30 -4.71 -1.17 -4.48
N ILE A 31 -3.86 -1.27 -5.51
CA ILE A 31 -4.24 -0.97 -6.89
C ILE A 31 -4.30 -2.24 -7.73
N SER A 32 -5.33 -2.36 -8.54
CA SER A 32 -5.46 -3.43 -9.53
C SER A 32 -6.19 -2.93 -10.77
N ALA A 33 -6.16 -3.70 -11.86
CA ALA A 33 -6.94 -3.44 -13.06
C ALA A 33 -7.21 -4.77 -13.78
N GLU A 34 -8.15 -4.76 -14.72
CA GLU A 34 -8.38 -5.91 -15.61
C GLU A 34 -7.16 -6.14 -16.53
N ASP A 35 -6.58 -5.05 -17.05
CA ASP A 35 -5.34 -5.09 -17.82
C ASP A 35 -4.13 -4.77 -16.93
N LYS A 36 -3.18 -5.70 -16.85
CA LYS A 36 -1.93 -5.52 -16.10
C LYS A 36 -1.07 -4.38 -16.64
N ALA A 37 -1.15 -4.07 -17.93
CA ALA A 37 -0.42 -2.96 -18.53
C ALA A 37 -0.89 -1.60 -17.97
N GLU A 38 -2.17 -1.48 -17.62
CA GLU A 38 -2.72 -0.26 -16.98
C GLU A 38 -2.11 -0.04 -15.59
N VAL A 39 -2.01 -1.11 -14.79
CA VAL A 39 -1.36 -1.06 -13.46
C VAL A 39 0.11 -0.65 -13.61
N GLN A 40 0.82 -1.24 -14.56
CA GLN A 40 2.22 -0.92 -14.80
C GLN A 40 2.39 0.55 -15.22
N ARG A 41 1.54 1.06 -16.11
CA ARG A 41 1.54 2.47 -16.51
C ARG A 41 1.26 3.41 -15.33
N PHE A 42 0.32 3.05 -14.45
CA PHE A 42 0.03 3.81 -13.24
C PHE A 42 1.23 3.84 -12.29
N ILE A 43 1.89 2.69 -12.09
CA ILE A 43 3.10 2.60 -11.26
C ILE A 43 4.21 3.47 -11.82
N GLU A 44 4.41 3.45 -13.13
CA GLU A 44 5.46 4.24 -13.79
C GLU A 44 5.24 5.75 -13.69
N SER A 45 3.99 6.20 -13.69
CA SER A 45 3.66 7.62 -13.50
C SER A 45 3.73 8.07 -12.03
N HIS A 46 3.66 7.16 -11.07
CA HIS A 46 3.61 7.46 -9.63
C HIS A 46 4.73 6.79 -8.82
N ARG A 47 5.89 6.49 -9.43
CA ARG A 47 6.95 5.67 -8.81
C ARG A 47 7.32 6.07 -7.37
N GLY A 48 7.32 7.37 -7.06
CA GLY A 48 7.65 7.88 -5.72
C GLY A 48 6.58 7.63 -4.65
N ASP A 49 5.38 7.26 -5.08
CA ASP A 49 4.17 7.10 -4.26
C ASP A 49 3.64 5.66 -4.35
N ILE A 50 4.45 4.73 -4.84
CA ILE A 50 4.14 3.29 -4.90
C ILE A 50 5.02 2.54 -3.90
N ALA A 51 4.36 1.67 -3.13
CA ALA A 51 5.00 0.67 -2.30
C ALA A 51 4.53 -0.74 -2.70
N ARG A 52 5.19 -1.76 -2.14
CA ARG A 52 4.79 -3.17 -2.22
C ARG A 52 4.43 -3.63 -0.82
N ASP A 53 3.31 -4.34 -0.67
CA ASP A 53 2.97 -4.96 0.60
C ASP A 53 3.75 -6.28 0.81
N LEU A 54 3.42 -7.01 1.88
CA LEU A 54 4.06 -8.28 2.22
C LEU A 54 3.92 -9.35 1.11
N ASP A 55 2.82 -9.32 0.35
CA ASP A 55 2.54 -10.27 -0.74
C ASP A 55 3.05 -9.75 -2.10
N ASN A 56 3.83 -8.67 -2.11
CA ASN A 56 4.28 -7.92 -3.29
C ASN A 56 3.16 -7.28 -4.12
N ASP A 57 1.97 -7.08 -3.55
CA ASP A 57 0.92 -6.34 -4.24
C ASP A 57 1.22 -4.83 -4.25
N PRO A 58 0.95 -4.14 -5.36
CA PRO A 58 1.21 -2.71 -5.46
C PRO A 58 0.22 -1.91 -4.61
N VAL A 59 0.77 -0.98 -3.83
CA VAL A 59 0.02 -0.07 -2.96
C VAL A 59 0.34 1.36 -3.36
N PHE A 60 -0.70 2.12 -3.68
CA PHE A 60 -0.60 3.56 -3.89
C PHE A 60 -0.70 4.31 -2.56
N LEU A 61 0.22 5.24 -2.34
CA LEU A 61 0.34 6.06 -1.14
C LEU A 61 -0.01 7.52 -1.49
N ALA A 62 -1.19 7.97 -1.05
CA ALA A 62 -1.66 9.31 -1.29
C ALA A 62 -1.38 10.23 -0.08
N GLN A 63 -1.05 11.49 -0.36
CA GLN A 63 -0.80 12.51 0.68
C GLN A 63 -2.05 12.77 1.53
N HIS A 64 -3.22 12.78 0.89
CA HIS A 64 -4.52 13.00 1.53
C HIS A 64 -5.68 12.47 0.67
N ALA A 65 -6.88 12.38 1.25
CA ALA A 65 -8.07 11.83 0.57
C ALA A 65 -8.42 12.55 -0.75
N PHE A 66 -8.24 13.87 -0.82
CA PHE A 66 -8.47 14.62 -2.06
C PHE A 66 -7.52 14.18 -3.20
N SER A 67 -6.22 13.99 -2.92
CA SER A 67 -5.26 13.52 -3.94
C SER A 67 -5.58 12.10 -4.42
N LEU A 68 -6.07 11.23 -3.54
CA LEU A 68 -6.57 9.92 -3.94
C LEU A 68 -7.76 10.04 -4.90
N ASN A 69 -8.77 10.84 -4.55
CA ASN A 69 -9.97 11.00 -5.38
C ASN A 69 -9.64 11.58 -6.76
N TYR A 70 -8.70 12.52 -6.82
CA TYR A 70 -8.20 13.07 -8.09
C TYR A 70 -7.62 11.97 -9.00
N GLU A 71 -6.80 11.06 -8.47
CA GLU A 71 -6.26 9.94 -9.24
C GLU A 71 -7.35 8.92 -9.63
N VAL A 72 -8.30 8.62 -8.74
CA VAL A 72 -9.47 7.76 -9.04
C VAL A 72 -10.32 8.35 -10.17
N GLU A 73 -10.40 9.67 -10.28
CA GLU A 73 -11.11 10.33 -11.36
C GLU A 73 -10.39 10.22 -12.70
N ARG A 74 -9.06 10.29 -12.70
CA ARG A 74 -8.23 10.25 -13.90
C ARG A 74 -7.95 8.83 -14.42
N TRP A 75 -7.80 7.87 -13.52
CA TRP A 75 -7.41 6.50 -13.82
C TRP A 75 -8.56 5.53 -13.66
N LYS A 76 -9.57 5.67 -14.53
CA LYS A 76 -10.80 4.87 -14.49
C LYS A 76 -10.59 3.35 -14.63
N ALA A 77 -9.49 2.95 -15.28
CA ALA A 77 -9.12 1.53 -15.41
C ALA A 77 -8.53 0.94 -14.12
N ILE A 78 -8.05 1.78 -13.20
CA ILE A 78 -7.44 1.34 -11.94
C ILE A 78 -8.50 1.27 -10.85
N ARG A 79 -8.60 0.12 -10.21
CA ARG A 79 -9.37 -0.11 -9.00
C ARG A 79 -8.51 0.18 -7.79
N PHE A 80 -9.01 1.04 -6.91
CA PHE A 80 -8.38 1.39 -5.64
C PHE A 80 -9.16 0.74 -4.50
N THR A 81 -8.56 -0.20 -3.80
CA THR A 81 -9.24 -0.99 -2.76
C THR A 81 -8.71 -0.63 -1.38
N ALA A 82 -9.62 -0.37 -0.44
CA ALA A 82 -9.27 -0.03 0.95
C ALA A 82 -9.05 -1.25 1.85
N VAL A 83 -9.57 -2.41 1.44
CA VAL A 83 -9.51 -3.66 2.19
C VAL A 83 -9.06 -4.76 1.24
N LYS A 84 -8.04 -5.52 1.64
CA LYS A 84 -7.56 -6.70 0.94
C LYS A 84 -7.85 -7.93 1.79
N ASP A 85 -8.41 -8.97 1.17
CA ASP A 85 -8.57 -10.26 1.82
C ASP A 85 -7.21 -10.96 1.90
N TYR A 86 -6.68 -11.14 3.11
CA TYR A 86 -5.39 -11.79 3.36
C TYR A 86 -5.49 -13.33 3.40
N GLN A 87 -6.70 -13.86 3.58
CA GLN A 87 -6.99 -15.30 3.57
C GLN A 87 -7.91 -15.62 2.40
N VAL A 88 -7.46 -15.36 1.18
CA VAL A 88 -8.10 -16.01 0.02
C VAL A 88 -7.69 -17.48 0.09
N ARG A 89 -8.51 -18.30 0.75
CA ARG A 89 -8.41 -19.76 0.57
C ARG A 89 -8.48 -20.00 -0.93
N ASP A 90 -7.42 -20.56 -1.50
CA ASP A 90 -7.51 -21.11 -2.86
C ASP A 90 -8.74 -22.00 -2.88
N LYS A 91 -9.78 -21.54 -3.58
CA LYS A 91 -10.94 -22.37 -3.85
C LYS A 91 -10.47 -23.43 -4.84
N ALA A 92 -10.22 -24.61 -4.27
CA ALA A 92 -10.03 -25.90 -4.93
C ALA A 92 -8.71 -26.09 -5.70
N ALA A 93 -7.90 -27.03 -5.18
CA ALA A 93 -7.31 -28.08 -5.99
C ALA A 93 -8.02 -29.39 -5.66
#